data_AF-A0A9Q0JWS5-F1
#
_entry.id   AF-A0A9Q0JWS5-F1
#
_cell.length_a   1.000
_cell.length_b   1.000
_cell.length_c   1.000
_cell.angle_alpha   90.00
_cell.angle_beta   90.00
_cell.angle_gamma   90.00
#
_symmetry.space_group_name_H-M   'P 1'
#
loop_
_entity.id
_entity.type
_entity.pdbx_description
1 polymer ?
#
loop_
_entity_poly.entity_id
_entity_poly.type
_entity_poly.pdbx_seq_one_letter_code
_entity_poly.pdbx_strand_id
1 'polypeptide(L)'
;MAHVEPIFSSERELIQNSAGPGKPRILLAASGSVASMKFGSLCHSFSEWAEVRAVATKASLHFIDKASLPKDVVLYIDEDEWSSWKKIGDNVLHIELRRWADVMVIAPLSANTLGKIAGGLCDNLLTCVVRAWDFGKPLFVAPAMNTFMWNNPFTQRHLDSISELGISLIPPITKRLACGDYGNGAMAEPSVIYSTVRLYLESLAQATAGTGQHLPEL
;
A
#
# COMPACT_ATOMS: atom_id res chain seq x y z
N MET A 1 -39.19 -0.85 49.08
CA MET A 1 -37.86 -0.65 48.45
C MET A 1 -37.68 -1.73 47.39
N ALA A 2 -37.85 -1.37 46.13
CA ALA A 2 -37.33 -2.10 44.98
C ALA A 2 -36.98 -1.03 43.95
N HIS A 3 -35.68 -0.83 43.74
CA HIS A 3 -35.12 0.14 42.80
C HIS A 3 -34.80 -0.58 41.48
N VAL A 4 -35.37 -0.06 40.40
CA VAL A 4 -34.79 0.27 39.07
C VAL A 4 -34.00 -0.81 38.33
N GLU A 5 -34.40 -1.13 37.09
CA GLU A 5 -33.59 -0.79 35.91
C GLU A 5 -34.46 -0.46 34.68
N PRO A 6 -34.07 0.54 33.85
CA PRO A 6 -34.86 1.02 32.72
C PRO A 6 -34.55 0.28 31.41
N ILE A 7 -35.58 0.09 30.59
CA ILE A 7 -35.48 -0.44 29.23
C ILE A 7 -34.78 0.61 28.37
N PHE A 8 -33.50 0.38 28.06
CA PHE A 8 -32.76 1.19 27.09
C PHE A 8 -33.17 0.81 25.66
N SER A 9 -33.70 1.81 24.97
CA SER A 9 -34.04 1.85 23.56
C SER A 9 -32.87 1.48 22.64
N SER A 10 -32.97 0.40 21.88
CA SER A 10 -31.95 -0.04 20.92
C SER A 10 -32.18 0.45 19.48
N GLU A 11 -32.90 1.56 19.27
CA GLU A 11 -33.20 2.09 17.92
C GLU A 11 -32.24 3.20 17.45
N ARG A 12 -31.01 3.29 17.99
CA ARG A 12 -30.05 4.34 17.62
C ARG A 12 -28.72 3.85 17.04
N GLU A 13 -28.74 2.78 16.27
CA GLU A 13 -27.61 2.45 15.37
C GLU A 13 -28.10 2.10 13.96
N LEU A 14 -28.81 3.05 13.36
CA LEU A 14 -28.93 3.16 11.91
C LEU A 14 -28.44 4.55 11.51
N ILE A 15 -27.14 4.82 11.73
CA ILE A 15 -26.50 5.94 11.07
C ILE A 15 -26.26 5.52 9.62
N GLN A 16 -27.15 6.02 8.78
CA GLN A 16 -26.97 6.13 7.34
C GLN A 16 -25.58 6.70 7.05
N ASN A 17 -24.68 5.87 6.52
CA ASN A 17 -23.46 6.35 5.89
C ASN A 17 -23.77 6.58 4.39
N SER A 18 -24.57 7.59 4.11
CA SER A 18 -24.75 8.12 2.76
C SER A 18 -23.70 9.22 2.51
N ALA A 19 -22.45 8.80 2.30
CA ALA A 19 -21.44 9.64 1.69
C ALA A 19 -21.15 9.05 0.31
N GLY A 20 -21.14 9.88 -0.75
CA GLY A 20 -20.60 9.47 -2.04
C GLY A 20 -19.17 8.93 -1.87
N PRO A 21 -18.60 8.19 -2.85
CA PRO A 21 -17.31 7.55 -2.64
C PRO A 21 -16.28 8.62 -2.29
N GLY A 22 -15.80 8.58 -1.04
CA GLY A 22 -14.74 9.46 -0.57
C GLY A 22 -13.48 9.27 -1.39
N LYS A 23 -12.51 10.19 -1.27
CA LYS A 23 -11.20 10.00 -1.90
C LYS A 23 -10.62 8.65 -1.47
N PRO A 24 -10.10 7.82 -2.40
CA PRO A 24 -9.50 6.54 -2.03
C PRO A 24 -8.31 6.76 -1.11
N ARG A 25 -8.10 5.85 -0.16
CA ARG A 25 -6.99 5.88 0.80
C ARG A 25 -5.85 4.99 0.32
N ILE A 26 -4.75 5.61 -0.09
CA ILE A 26 -3.60 4.94 -0.68
C ILE A 26 -2.46 4.90 0.34
N LEU A 27 -2.02 3.69 0.67
CA LEU A 27 -0.79 3.49 1.43
C LEU A 27 0.37 3.25 0.46
N LEU A 28 1.18 4.28 0.26
CA LEU A 28 2.41 4.18 -0.54
C LEU A 28 3.55 3.70 0.35
N ALA A 29 4.35 2.75 -0.13
CA ALA A 29 5.47 2.22 0.62
C ALA A 29 6.75 2.19 -0.23
N ALA A 30 7.87 2.53 0.39
CA ALA A 30 9.20 2.48 -0.21
C ALA A 30 10.11 1.50 0.53
N SER A 31 10.88 0.74 -0.23
CA SER A 31 11.91 -0.16 0.31
C SER A 31 13.30 0.13 -0.24
N GLY A 32 14.33 -0.54 0.28
CA GLY A 32 15.74 -0.26 0.00
C GLY A 32 16.18 -0.46 -1.46
N SER A 33 15.91 0.52 -2.31
CA SER A 33 16.36 0.62 -3.70
C SER A 33 16.66 2.08 -4.04
N VAL A 34 17.62 2.32 -4.93
CA VAL A 34 17.97 3.68 -5.38
C VAL A 34 16.76 4.43 -5.94
N ALA A 35 15.80 3.69 -6.54
CA ALA A 35 14.56 4.26 -7.06
C ALA A 35 13.70 4.96 -6.00
N SER A 36 13.96 4.76 -4.70
CA SER A 36 13.27 5.48 -3.61
C SER A 36 13.51 6.99 -3.66
N MET A 37 14.53 7.47 -4.38
CA MET A 37 14.69 8.90 -4.67
C MET A 37 13.51 9.49 -5.47
N LYS A 38 12.74 8.65 -6.17
CA LYS A 38 11.53 9.05 -6.91
C LYS A 38 10.26 9.01 -6.06
N PHE A 39 10.35 8.60 -4.80
CA PHE A 39 9.18 8.35 -3.96
C PHE A 39 8.36 9.62 -3.68
N GLY A 40 8.99 10.79 -3.52
CA GLY A 40 8.26 12.05 -3.39
C GLY A 40 7.43 12.41 -4.62
N SER A 41 7.99 12.22 -5.82
CA SER A 41 7.25 12.40 -7.09
C SER A 41 6.08 11.43 -7.21
N LEU A 42 6.24 10.18 -6.74
CA LEU A 42 5.14 9.23 -6.67
C LEU A 42 4.04 9.70 -5.71
N CYS A 43 4.40 10.13 -4.50
CA CYS A 43 3.43 10.68 -3.54
C CYS A 43 2.66 11.86 -4.14
N HIS A 44 3.35 12.82 -4.77
CA HIS A 44 2.71 13.93 -5.47
C HIS A 44 1.70 13.48 -6.53
N SER A 45 2.02 12.45 -7.31
CA SER A 45 1.13 11.93 -8.35
C SER A 45 -0.20 11.43 -7.79
N PHE A 46 -0.20 10.85 -6.58
CA PHE A 46 -1.42 10.35 -5.94
C PHE A 46 -2.18 11.42 -5.14
N SER A 47 -1.49 12.39 -4.53
CA SER A 47 -2.08 13.33 -3.57
C SER A 47 -3.20 14.23 -4.14
N GLU A 48 -3.23 14.50 -5.45
CA GLU A 48 -4.32 15.27 -6.04
C GLU A 48 -5.65 14.49 -6.03
N TRP A 49 -5.56 13.19 -6.30
CA TRP A 49 -6.71 12.30 -6.47
C TRP A 49 -7.14 11.60 -5.17
N ALA A 50 -6.20 11.36 -4.26
CA ALA A 50 -6.38 10.41 -3.16
C ALA A 50 -5.87 10.94 -1.81
N GLU A 51 -6.33 10.34 -0.72
CA GLU A 51 -5.70 10.50 0.59
C GLU A 51 -4.47 9.58 0.65
N VAL A 52 -3.29 10.15 0.92
CA VAL A 52 -2.03 9.41 0.84
C VAL A 52 -1.35 9.36 2.21
N ARG A 53 -0.98 8.16 2.64
CA ARG A 53 -0.01 7.92 3.72
C ARG A 53 1.18 7.17 3.16
N ALA A 54 2.35 7.43 3.71
CA ALA A 54 3.60 6.85 3.26
C ALA A 54 4.24 5.98 4.34
N VAL A 55 4.85 4.86 3.96
CA VAL A 55 5.69 4.01 4.82
C VAL A 55 7.06 3.87 4.19
N ALA A 56 8.13 4.04 4.95
CA ALA A 56 9.50 3.82 4.47
C ALA A 56 10.23 2.84 5.38
N THR A 57 10.86 1.83 4.77
CA THR A 57 11.86 1.01 5.48
C THR A 57 13.08 1.85 5.85
N LYS A 58 13.82 1.43 6.88
CA LYS A 58 15.12 2.03 7.21
C LYS A 58 16.06 2.16 6.00
N ALA A 59 16.13 1.13 5.16
CA ALA A 59 17.01 1.12 3.99
C ALA A 59 16.58 2.12 2.90
N SER A 60 15.28 2.39 2.72
CA SER A 60 14.82 3.40 1.76
C SER A 60 15.17 4.82 2.18
N LEU A 61 15.31 5.09 3.48
CA LEU A 61 15.64 6.44 3.99
C LEU A 61 17.03 6.92 3.56
N HIS A 62 17.91 6.04 3.08
CA HIS A 62 19.18 6.44 2.47
C HIS A 62 19.00 7.21 1.14
N PHE A 63 17.86 7.05 0.48
CA PHE A 63 17.61 7.59 -0.86
C PHE A 63 16.45 8.59 -0.90
N ILE A 64 15.53 8.52 0.05
CA ILE A 64 14.39 9.44 0.14
C ILE A 64 14.88 10.80 0.65
N ASP A 65 14.70 11.84 -0.15
CA ASP A 65 14.70 13.20 0.35
C ASP A 65 13.33 13.51 0.97
N LYS A 66 13.28 13.64 2.31
CA LYS A 66 12.04 13.95 3.04
C LYS A 66 11.44 15.29 2.62
N ALA A 67 12.25 16.25 2.16
CA ALA A 67 11.76 17.55 1.69
C ALA A 67 11.02 17.47 0.35
N SER A 68 11.20 16.37 -0.39
CA SER A 68 10.50 16.11 -1.66
C SER A 68 9.08 15.55 -1.49
N LEU A 69 8.67 15.22 -0.26
CA LEU A 69 7.33 14.71 0.02
C LEU A 69 6.30 15.85 0.05
N PRO A 70 5.05 15.61 -0.41
CA PRO A 70 3.97 16.57 -0.24
C PRO A 70 3.73 16.86 1.24
N LYS A 71 3.40 18.11 1.58
CA LYS A 71 3.23 18.57 2.98
C LYS A 71 2.18 17.79 3.77
N ASP A 72 1.11 17.36 3.08
CA ASP A 72 -0.01 16.66 3.70
C ASP A 72 0.18 15.14 3.78
N VAL A 73 1.30 14.62 3.27
CA VAL A 73 1.64 13.20 3.33
C VAL A 73 2.46 12.90 4.58
N VAL A 74 1.85 12.15 5.49
CA VAL A 74 2.56 11.63 6.67
C VAL A 74 3.42 10.44 6.27
N LEU A 75 4.72 10.53 6.55
CA LEU A 75 5.69 9.46 6.39
C LEU A 75 5.89 8.71 7.71
N TYR A 76 5.52 7.43 7.73
CA TYR A 76 5.74 6.52 8.85
C TYR A 76 7.00 5.68 8.63
N ILE A 77 7.76 5.46 9.71
CA ILE A 77 8.96 4.63 9.80
C ILE A 77 8.82 3.64 10.97
N ASP A 78 9.77 2.71 11.10
CA ASP A 78 9.72 1.64 12.10
C ASP A 78 9.60 2.18 13.54
N GLU A 79 10.22 3.33 13.83
CA GLU A 79 10.17 3.99 15.14
C GLU A 79 8.78 4.52 15.53
N ASP A 80 7.91 4.80 14.54
CA ASP A 80 6.55 5.30 14.81
C ASP A 80 5.64 4.21 15.39
N GLU A 81 5.96 2.95 15.12
CA GLU A 81 5.21 1.80 15.64
C GLU A 81 5.20 1.77 17.17
N TRP A 82 6.35 2.06 17.77
CA TRP A 82 6.54 2.12 19.23
C TRP A 82 6.13 3.46 19.83
N SER A 83 6.06 4.52 19.02
CA SER A 83 5.58 5.82 19.46
C SER A 83 4.07 5.82 19.72
N SER A 84 3.32 5.03 18.93
CA SER A 84 1.88 4.85 19.06
C SER A 84 1.44 3.87 20.15
N TRP A 85 2.27 2.86 20.47
CA TRP A 85 1.93 1.80 21.42
C TRP A 85 2.71 1.92 22.73
N LYS A 86 2.04 2.25 23.84
CA LYS A 86 2.68 2.39 25.16
C LYS A 86 2.14 1.38 26.19
N LYS A 87 0.90 0.94 26.02
CA LYS A 87 0.25 -0.04 26.89
C LYS A 87 -0.69 -0.95 26.10
N ILE A 88 -1.02 -2.09 26.71
CA ILE A 88 -2.05 -3.00 26.20
C ILE A 88 -3.36 -2.21 26.05
N GLY A 89 -3.98 -2.31 24.88
CA GLY A 89 -5.18 -1.57 24.51
C GLY A 89 -4.93 -0.34 23.63
N ASP A 90 -3.69 0.14 23.51
CA ASP A 90 -3.34 1.17 22.54
C ASP A 90 -3.36 0.59 21.11
N ASN A 91 -3.57 1.47 20.14
CA ASN A 91 -3.60 1.07 18.75
C ASN A 91 -2.23 0.62 18.25
N VAL A 92 -2.21 -0.43 17.45
CA VAL A 92 -0.99 -0.97 16.83
C VAL A 92 -0.90 -0.43 15.40
N LEU A 93 0.12 0.38 15.13
CA LEU A 93 0.21 1.20 13.92
C LEU A 93 0.06 0.40 12.62
N HIS A 94 0.75 -0.74 12.46
CA HIS A 94 0.63 -1.54 11.24
C HIS A 94 -0.79 -2.07 11.00
N ILE A 95 -1.53 -2.38 12.07
CA ILE A 95 -2.94 -2.78 11.98
C ILE A 95 -3.82 -1.60 11.59
N GLU A 96 -3.55 -0.40 12.13
CA GLU A 96 -4.27 0.82 11.75
C GLU A 96 -4.06 1.18 10.28
N LEU A 97 -2.81 1.15 9.81
CA LEU A 97 -2.49 1.42 8.41
C LEU A 97 -3.18 0.42 7.47
N ARG A 98 -3.16 -0.87 7.80
CA ARG A 98 -3.87 -1.91 7.04
C ARG A 98 -5.39 -1.73 7.05
N ARG A 99 -5.97 -1.26 8.16
CA ARG A 99 -7.42 -0.97 8.24
C ARG A 99 -7.77 0.26 7.42
N TRP A 100 -6.98 1.32 7.54
CA TRP A 100 -7.17 2.61 6.89
C TRP A 100 -7.07 2.54 5.36
N ALA A 101 -6.11 1.78 4.83
CA ALA A 101 -5.83 1.75 3.40
C ALA A 101 -6.90 0.98 2.62
N ASP A 102 -7.38 1.56 1.51
CA ASP A 102 -8.19 0.85 0.51
C ASP A 102 -7.30 0.06 -0.45
N VAL A 103 -6.09 0.56 -0.71
CA VAL A 103 -5.06 -0.05 -1.55
C VAL A 103 -3.67 0.24 -0.98
N MET A 104 -2.76 -0.70 -1.17
CA MET A 104 -1.33 -0.51 -0.89
C MET A 104 -0.51 -0.57 -2.18
N VAL A 105 0.51 0.27 -2.29
CA VAL A 105 1.45 0.29 -3.42
C VAL A 105 2.87 0.30 -2.88
N ILE A 106 3.68 -0.72 -3.19
CA ILE A 106 5.09 -0.78 -2.81
C ILE A 106 5.95 -0.39 -4.03
N ALA A 107 6.46 0.82 -4.03
CA ALA A 107 7.19 1.41 -5.16
C ALA A 107 8.28 2.38 -4.67
N PRO A 108 9.55 1.95 -4.60
CA PRO A 108 10.06 0.67 -5.10
C PRO A 108 9.88 -0.52 -4.15
N LEU A 109 9.69 -1.70 -4.73
CA LEU A 109 9.91 -3.00 -4.09
C LEU A 109 11.35 -3.50 -4.35
N SER A 110 12.17 -3.58 -3.32
CA SER A 110 13.52 -4.14 -3.36
C SER A 110 13.47 -5.68 -3.37
N ALA A 111 14.51 -6.33 -3.88
CA ALA A 111 14.61 -7.78 -3.87
C ALA A 111 14.54 -8.37 -2.44
N ASN A 112 15.11 -7.67 -1.46
CA ASN A 112 15.07 -8.10 -0.06
C ASN A 112 13.65 -8.08 0.50
N THR A 113 12.92 -6.97 0.33
CA THR A 113 11.52 -6.89 0.76
C THR A 113 10.64 -7.87 -0.02
N LEU A 114 10.89 -8.08 -1.31
CA LEU A 114 10.22 -9.12 -2.12
C LEU A 114 10.39 -10.51 -1.49
N GLY A 115 11.62 -10.89 -1.14
CA GLY A 115 11.89 -12.16 -0.45
C GLY A 115 11.22 -12.26 0.92
N LYS A 116 11.21 -11.17 1.70
CA LYS A 116 10.51 -11.14 3.00
C LYS A 116 9.00 -11.35 2.85
N ILE A 117 8.37 -10.70 1.87
CA ILE A 117 6.94 -10.84 1.61
C ILE A 117 6.64 -12.28 1.16
N ALA A 118 7.39 -12.82 0.20
CA ALA A 118 7.22 -14.20 -0.27
C ALA A 118 7.42 -15.23 0.85
N GLY A 119 8.32 -14.96 1.81
CA GLY A 119 8.56 -15.80 2.99
C GLY A 119 7.61 -15.55 4.17
N GLY A 120 6.67 -14.61 4.07
CA GLY A 120 5.75 -14.27 5.16
C GLY A 120 6.41 -13.67 6.41
N LEU A 121 7.56 -12.99 6.24
CA LEU A 121 8.30 -12.33 7.32
C LEU A 121 7.69 -10.95 7.65
N CYS A 122 7.79 -10.53 8.91
CA CYS A 122 7.25 -9.28 9.44
C CYS A 122 8.16 -8.66 10.51
N ASP A 123 9.29 -8.07 10.07
CA ASP A 123 10.35 -7.59 10.97
C ASP A 123 10.56 -6.06 10.93
N ASN A 124 9.67 -5.35 10.26
CA ASN A 124 9.63 -3.89 10.14
C ASN A 124 8.21 -3.44 9.79
N LEU A 125 7.89 -2.15 9.94
CA LEU A 125 6.54 -1.60 9.78
C LEU A 125 5.90 -2.00 8.45
N LEU A 126 6.64 -1.86 7.33
CA LEU A 126 6.16 -2.22 5.99
C LEU A 126 5.77 -3.70 5.93
N THR A 127 6.67 -4.60 6.32
CA THR A 127 6.42 -6.04 6.25
C THR A 127 5.36 -6.51 7.24
N CYS A 128 5.21 -5.86 8.40
CA CYS A 128 4.10 -6.10 9.32
C CYS A 128 2.75 -5.73 8.70
N VAL A 129 2.65 -4.58 8.01
CA VAL A 129 1.44 -4.21 7.27
C VAL A 129 1.10 -5.26 6.21
N VAL A 130 2.08 -5.70 5.42
CA VAL A 130 1.86 -6.71 4.37
C VAL A 130 1.48 -8.06 4.97
N ARG A 131 2.10 -8.47 6.08
CA ARG A 131 1.80 -9.74 6.74
C ARG A 131 0.40 -9.80 7.33
N ALA A 132 -0.15 -8.66 7.74
CA ALA A 132 -1.52 -8.47 8.20
C ALA A 132 -2.51 -8.10 7.07
N TRP A 133 -2.01 -8.03 5.83
CA TRP A 133 -2.82 -7.59 4.69
C TRP A 133 -3.96 -8.55 4.42
N ASP A 134 -5.06 -7.98 3.94
CA ASP A 134 -6.21 -8.73 3.45
C ASP A 134 -6.25 -8.57 1.95
N PHE A 135 -6.01 -9.70 1.27
CA PHE A 135 -5.91 -9.76 -0.17
C PHE A 135 -7.26 -9.60 -0.89
N GLY A 136 -8.37 -9.41 -0.16
CA GLY A 136 -9.57 -8.80 -0.71
C GLY A 136 -9.36 -7.33 -1.09
N LYS A 137 -8.35 -6.66 -0.52
CA LYS A 137 -7.91 -5.32 -0.92
C LYS A 137 -6.72 -5.41 -1.89
N PRO A 138 -6.69 -4.58 -2.95
CA PRO A 138 -5.59 -4.59 -3.91
C PRO A 138 -4.26 -4.20 -3.28
N LEU A 139 -3.21 -4.91 -3.68
CA LEU A 139 -1.82 -4.59 -3.36
C LEU A 139 -1.02 -4.60 -4.67
N PHE A 140 -0.40 -3.47 -4.98
CA PHE A 140 0.47 -3.32 -6.14
C PHE A 140 1.93 -3.27 -5.74
N VAL A 141 2.81 -3.82 -6.57
CA VAL A 141 4.26 -3.73 -6.36
C VAL A 141 4.95 -3.27 -7.64
N ALA A 142 5.91 -2.36 -7.51
CA ALA A 142 6.79 -1.93 -8.59
C ALA A 142 8.24 -2.28 -8.22
N PRO A 143 8.74 -3.47 -8.63
CA PRO A 143 10.10 -3.89 -8.33
C PRO A 143 11.16 -2.94 -8.89
N ALA A 144 12.23 -2.75 -8.13
CA ALA A 144 13.37 -1.95 -8.56
C ALA A 144 14.68 -2.52 -8.01
N MET A 145 15.47 -3.12 -8.89
CA MET A 145 16.74 -3.78 -8.54
C MET A 145 17.67 -3.82 -9.76
N ASN A 146 18.96 -4.09 -9.53
CA ASN A 146 19.91 -4.27 -10.63
C ASN A 146 19.51 -5.46 -11.52
N THR A 147 19.88 -5.43 -12.81
CA THR A 147 19.57 -6.48 -13.79
C THR A 147 20.03 -7.88 -13.37
N PHE A 148 21.19 -8.02 -12.73
CA PHE A 148 21.64 -9.32 -12.23
C PHE A 148 20.75 -9.86 -11.11
N MET A 149 20.19 -8.98 -10.27
CA MET A 149 19.21 -9.37 -9.27
C MET A 149 17.87 -9.71 -9.92
N TRP A 150 17.43 -8.93 -10.91
CA TRP A 150 16.19 -9.19 -11.65
C TRP A 150 16.23 -10.55 -12.37
N ASN A 151 17.35 -10.86 -13.02
CA ASN A 151 17.55 -12.12 -13.74
C ASN A 151 17.88 -13.30 -12.81
N ASN A 152 18.08 -13.07 -11.51
CA ASN A 152 18.32 -14.14 -10.57
C ASN A 152 17.05 -14.98 -10.38
N PRO A 153 17.14 -16.33 -10.34
CA PRO A 153 15.97 -17.20 -10.22
C PRO A 153 15.11 -16.95 -8.97
N PHE A 154 15.66 -16.39 -7.89
CA PHE A 154 14.87 -16.01 -6.71
C PHE A 154 13.85 -14.92 -7.02
N THR A 155 14.15 -13.99 -7.93
CA THR A 155 13.20 -12.93 -8.29
C THR A 155 11.95 -13.52 -8.90
N GLN A 156 12.09 -14.40 -9.90
CA GLN A 156 10.93 -15.05 -10.51
C GLN A 156 10.15 -15.88 -9.48
N ARG A 157 10.83 -16.71 -8.69
CA ARG A 157 10.18 -17.55 -7.67
C ARG A 157 9.37 -16.72 -6.66
N HIS A 158 9.94 -15.63 -6.16
CA HIS A 158 9.23 -14.77 -5.22
C HIS A 158 8.08 -14.00 -5.88
N LEU A 159 8.25 -13.55 -7.14
CA LEU A 159 7.17 -12.92 -7.90
C LEU A 159 6.00 -13.87 -8.11
N ASP A 160 6.28 -15.13 -8.44
CA ASP A 160 5.26 -16.18 -8.58
C ASP A 160 4.50 -16.37 -7.25
N SER A 161 5.23 -16.51 -6.14
CA SER A 161 4.62 -16.68 -4.81
C SER A 161 3.71 -15.52 -4.41
N ILE A 162 4.11 -14.26 -4.67
CA ILE A 162 3.25 -13.12 -4.33
C ILE A 162 2.08 -12.96 -5.31
N SER A 163 2.26 -13.38 -6.57
CA SER A 163 1.19 -13.35 -7.58
C SER A 163 0.06 -14.32 -7.21
N GLU A 164 0.38 -15.48 -6.64
CA GLU A 164 -0.62 -16.43 -6.12
C GLU A 164 -1.49 -15.84 -5.00
N LEU A 165 -0.98 -14.85 -4.27
CA LEU A 165 -1.72 -14.10 -3.24
C LEU A 165 -2.63 -13.00 -3.83
N GLY A 166 -2.60 -12.79 -5.15
CA GLY A 166 -3.33 -11.71 -5.82
C GLY A 166 -2.60 -10.36 -5.83
N ILE A 167 -1.31 -10.33 -5.49
CA ILE A 167 -0.50 -9.10 -5.60
C ILE A 167 -0.28 -8.77 -7.08
N SER A 168 -0.59 -7.53 -7.45
CA SER A 168 -0.48 -7.05 -8.83
C SER A 168 0.91 -6.48 -9.11
N LEU A 169 1.61 -7.07 -10.07
CA LEU A 169 2.92 -6.62 -10.52
C LEU A 169 2.81 -5.46 -11.51
N ILE A 170 3.48 -4.35 -11.21
CA ILE A 170 3.79 -3.29 -12.18
C ILE A 170 5.24 -3.53 -12.62
N PRO A 171 5.47 -4.00 -13.87
CA PRO A 171 6.76 -4.52 -14.27
C PRO A 171 7.84 -3.42 -14.33
N PRO A 172 9.11 -3.77 -14.06
CA PRO A 172 10.21 -2.86 -14.28
C PRO A 172 10.41 -2.55 -15.77
N ILE A 173 11.18 -1.49 -16.04
CA ILE A 173 11.58 -1.09 -17.39
C ILE A 173 13.05 -1.37 -17.65
N THR A 174 13.37 -1.56 -18.94
CA THR A 174 14.75 -1.65 -19.42
C THR A 174 15.31 -0.25 -19.67
N LYS A 175 16.36 0.12 -18.93
CA LYS A 175 17.12 1.37 -19.14
C LYS A 175 18.50 1.28 -18.51
N ARG A 176 19.28 2.35 -18.62
CA ARG A 176 20.52 2.50 -17.86
C ARG A 176 20.21 2.62 -16.36
N LEU A 177 20.83 1.76 -15.56
CA LEU A 177 20.65 1.65 -14.12
C LEU A 177 21.64 2.50 -13.34
N ALA A 178 21.41 2.67 -12.04
CA ALA A 178 22.25 3.50 -11.16
C ALA A 178 23.71 3.04 -11.08
N CYS A 179 23.99 1.75 -11.27
CA CYS A 179 25.34 1.19 -11.33
C CYS A 179 26.05 1.40 -12.69
N GLY A 180 25.33 1.89 -13.71
CA GLY A 180 25.87 2.10 -15.06
C GLY A 180 25.46 1.05 -16.09
N ASP A 181 25.00 -0.13 -15.65
CA ASP A 181 24.53 -1.22 -16.52
C ASP A 181 23.29 -0.82 -17.33
N TYR A 182 23.15 -1.33 -18.55
CA TYR A 182 21.90 -1.22 -19.32
C TYR A 182 21.16 -2.56 -19.26
N GLY A 183 19.93 -2.55 -18.75
CA GLY A 183 19.16 -3.78 -18.63
C GLY A 183 17.84 -3.59 -17.90
N ASN A 184 17.09 -4.68 -17.76
CA ASN A 184 15.81 -4.69 -17.06
C ASN A 184 16.00 -4.60 -15.54
N GLY A 185 14.98 -4.15 -14.82
CA GLY A 185 14.98 -4.06 -13.34
C GLY A 185 14.85 -2.64 -12.80
N ALA A 186 14.82 -1.62 -13.66
CA ALA A 186 14.54 -0.26 -13.19
C ALA A 186 13.06 -0.10 -12.84
N MET A 187 12.74 0.59 -11.75
CA MET A 187 11.35 0.87 -11.40
C MET A 187 10.58 1.51 -12.56
N ALA A 188 9.32 1.09 -12.75
CA ALA A 188 8.38 1.80 -13.59
C ALA A 188 8.32 3.29 -13.24
N GLU A 189 8.02 4.14 -14.22
CA GLU A 189 7.91 5.57 -13.96
C GLU A 189 6.70 5.88 -13.05
N PRO A 190 6.80 6.87 -12.14
CA PRO A 190 5.72 7.20 -11.20
C PRO A 190 4.35 7.41 -11.88
N SER A 191 4.33 7.99 -13.07
CA SER A 191 3.10 8.20 -13.86
C SER A 191 2.43 6.90 -14.30
N VAL A 192 3.22 5.87 -14.64
CA VAL A 192 2.72 4.54 -15.01
C VAL A 192 2.17 3.82 -13.78
N ILE A 193 2.86 3.94 -12.64
CA ILE A 193 2.39 3.37 -11.37
C ILE A 193 1.05 3.99 -10.98
N TYR A 194 0.98 5.32 -11.02
CA TYR A 194 -0.23 6.09 -10.76
C TYR A 194 -1.40 5.69 -11.67
N SER A 195 -1.20 5.71 -12.98
CA SER A 195 -2.28 5.41 -13.94
C SER A 195 -2.78 3.99 -13.81
N THR A 196 -1.88 3.03 -13.58
CA THR A 196 -2.25 1.61 -13.37
C THR A 196 -3.17 1.44 -12.16
N VAL A 197 -2.79 2.01 -11.01
CA VAL A 197 -3.59 1.91 -9.78
C VAL A 197 -4.91 2.65 -9.93
N ARG A 198 -4.89 3.84 -10.54
CA ARG A 198 -6.09 4.66 -10.74
C ARG A 198 -7.12 3.95 -11.62
N LEU A 199 -6.71 3.47 -12.80
CA LEU A 199 -7.60 2.78 -13.73
C LEU A 199 -8.20 1.52 -13.09
N TYR A 200 -7.40 0.78 -12.32
CA TYR A 200 -7.89 -0.38 -11.58
C TYR A 200 -8.99 0.00 -10.57
N LEU A 201 -8.77 1.00 -9.71
CA LEU A 201 -9.79 1.41 -8.74
C LEU A 201 -11.05 1.98 -9.41
N GLU A 202 -10.90 2.75 -10.49
CA GLU A 202 -12.03 3.25 -11.28
C GLU A 202 -12.85 2.09 -11.89
N SER A 203 -12.20 1.03 -12.35
CA SER A 203 -12.88 -0.17 -12.87
C SER A 203 -13.68 -0.92 -11.80
N LEU A 204 -13.16 -1.01 -10.57
CA LEU A 204 -13.86 -1.66 -9.46
C LEU A 204 -15.12 -0.89 -9.04
N ALA A 205 -15.05 0.45 -9.04
CA ALA A 205 -16.18 1.31 -8.75
C ALA A 205 -17.30 1.17 -9.81
N GLN A 206 -16.92 1.00 -11.08
CA GLN A 206 -17.89 0.77 -12.16
C GLN A 206 -18.56 -0.61 -12.05
N ALA A 207 -17.80 -1.65 -11.74
CA ALA A 207 -18.33 -3.00 -11.58
C ALA A 207 -19.35 -3.08 -10.43
N THR A 208 -19.07 -2.41 -9.31
CA THR A 208 -19.98 -2.35 -8.15
C THR A 208 -21.23 -1.51 -8.40
N ALA A 209 -21.13 -0.44 -9.20
CA ALA A 209 -22.29 0.36 -9.62
C ALA A 209 -23.22 -0.40 -10.59
N GLY A 210 -22.67 -1.24 -11.47
CA GLY A 210 -23.45 -2.00 -12.47
C GLY A 210 -24.28 -3.15 -11.90
N THR A 211 -23.88 -3.73 -10.75
CA THR A 211 -24.62 -4.82 -10.10
C THR A 211 -25.88 -4.38 -9.34
N GLY A 212 -26.13 -3.08 -9.18
CA GLY A 212 -27.27 -2.53 -8.45
C GLY A 212 -28.55 -2.28 -9.27
N GLN A 213 -28.55 -2.55 -10.58
CA GLN A 213 -29.68 -2.28 -11.48
C GLN A 213 -30.18 -3.54 -12.19
N HIS A 214 -30.72 -4.53 -11.47
CA HIS A 214 -31.71 -5.47 -12.05
C HIS A 214 -32.34 -6.35 -10.96
N LEU A 215 -33.48 -5.89 -10.44
CA LEU A 215 -34.55 -6.75 -9.94
C LEU A 215 -35.85 -6.16 -10.51
N PRO A 216 -36.48 -6.78 -11.52
CA PRO A 216 -37.85 -6.45 -11.86
C PRO A 216 -38.74 -6.96 -10.73
N GLU A 217 -39.53 -6.06 -10.13
CA GLU A 217 -40.63 -6.43 -9.25
C GLU A 217 -41.60 -7.35 -10.02
N LEU A 218 -41.80 -8.55 -9.49
CA LEU A 218 -42.92 -9.44 -9.82
C LEU A 218 -43.64 -9.79 -8.52
#